data_AF-A0A6J7C6A3-F1
#
_entry.id   AF-A0A6J7C6A3-F1
#
_cell.length_a   1.000
_cell.length_b   1.000
_cell.length_c   1.000
_cell.angle_alpha   90.00
_cell.angle_beta   90.00
_cell.angle_gamma   90.00
#
_symmetry.space_group_name_H-M   'P 1'
#
loop_
_entity.id
_entity.type
_entity.pdbx_description
1 polymer ?
#
loop_
_entity_poly.entity_id
_entity_poly.type
_entity_poly.pdbx_seq_one_letter_code
_entity_poly.pdbx_strand_id
1 'polypeptide(L)'
;MVTALGPTTPMWIADNTDAGTRGFAPVNQGPGDVAWFGRESQAAIDRLVFLRDVVQPRFSRIIDQVGPIDIMSLAGQGVQMGDDVHLRTQATTNLLIRNLLPAIAGLGNDPESLAMSRFLATSHLFFLTIAMAGAKSLTLAAEKVTGGTVVTTMARNGTTFGVKIAGSDTWHICDAPPVGNALYYSGYTEADAARDVGDSAVLELVGLGGAAAAGSPAVAGFLGGSMDDAARATREMRRICLAESTRFKLPTMDFSGTPVGVDVRKIIETGVRPKVTTGVLHVSSGAGQIGAGVATAPIEGFTAALITLADSGPA
;
A
#
# COMPACT_ATOMS: atom_id res chain seq x y z
N MET A 1 1.11 4.95 -6.94
CA MET A 1 0.59 4.98 -8.32
C MET A 1 1.65 5.61 -9.21
N VAL A 2 1.32 6.48 -10.18
CA VAL A 2 2.18 6.80 -11.33
C VAL A 2 3.14 7.99 -11.16
N THR A 3 3.21 8.65 -10.00
CA THR A 3 4.10 9.82 -9.85
C THR A 3 5.57 9.46 -9.98
N ALA A 4 6.26 10.18 -10.85
CA ALA A 4 7.72 10.25 -10.87
C ALA A 4 8.25 11.01 -9.64
N LEU A 5 9.23 10.43 -8.96
CA LEU A 5 9.87 11.03 -7.79
C LEU A 5 11.16 11.73 -8.21
N GLY A 6 11.32 12.99 -7.80
CA GLY A 6 12.51 13.78 -8.06
C GLY A 6 13.33 14.04 -6.79
N PRO A 7 14.54 14.62 -6.91
CA PRO A 7 15.43 14.86 -5.76
C PRO A 7 14.85 15.74 -4.65
N THR A 8 13.84 16.57 -4.97
CA THR A 8 13.18 17.47 -4.01
C THR A 8 11.85 16.92 -3.49
N THR A 9 11.47 15.70 -3.88
CA THR A 9 10.22 15.09 -3.41
C THR A 9 10.32 14.78 -1.92
N PRO A 10 9.38 15.26 -1.09
CA PRO A 10 9.30 14.88 0.32
C PRO A 10 9.07 13.38 0.48
N MET A 11 9.86 12.76 1.37
CA MET A 11 9.81 11.33 1.65
C MET A 11 9.56 11.06 3.12
N TRP A 12 8.73 10.07 3.40
CA TRP A 12 8.74 9.36 4.67
C TRP A 12 9.94 8.43 4.75
N ILE A 13 10.52 8.34 5.94
CA ILE A 13 11.62 7.44 6.26
C ILE A 13 11.13 6.53 7.38
N ALA A 14 11.17 5.22 7.16
CA ALA A 14 10.79 4.23 8.15
C ALA A 14 12.00 3.35 8.49
N ASP A 15 12.50 3.51 9.71
CA ASP A 15 13.59 2.70 10.25
C ASP A 15 13.06 1.47 10.98
N ASN A 16 13.48 0.29 10.52
CA ASN A 16 13.33 -0.94 11.25
C ASN A 16 14.63 -1.21 12.01
N THR A 17 14.68 -0.75 13.26
CA THR A 17 15.86 -0.82 14.12
C THR A 17 16.28 -2.25 14.44
N ASP A 18 15.31 -3.17 14.54
CA ASP A 18 15.57 -4.57 14.90
C ASP A 18 16.31 -5.32 13.78
N ALA A 19 16.07 -4.94 12.52
CA ALA A 19 16.66 -5.59 11.35
C ALA A 19 17.71 -4.73 10.63
N GLY A 20 17.92 -3.47 11.04
CA GLY A 20 18.80 -2.53 10.35
C GLY A 20 18.40 -2.32 8.89
N THR A 21 17.10 -2.14 8.62
CA THR A 21 16.57 -1.85 7.28
C THR A 21 15.79 -0.54 7.28
N ARG A 22 15.80 0.16 6.15
CA ARG A 22 15.15 1.46 5.98
C ARG A 22 14.27 1.46 4.74
N GLY A 23 13.00 1.78 4.93
CA GLY A 23 12.03 1.96 3.85
C GLY A 23 11.76 3.43 3.59
N PHE A 24 11.37 3.74 2.35
CA PHE A 24 11.05 5.09 1.91
C PHE A 24 9.75 5.09 1.11
N ALA A 25 8.96 6.15 1.24
CA ALA A 25 7.80 6.40 0.38
C ALA A 25 7.55 7.91 0.29
N PRO A 26 7.04 8.43 -0.84
CA PRO A 26 6.73 9.85 -0.95
C PRO A 26 5.58 10.24 -0.03
N VAL A 27 5.51 11.52 0.36
CA VAL A 27 4.32 12.05 1.02
C VAL A 27 3.11 11.92 0.07
N ASN A 28 2.00 11.35 0.56
CA ASN A 28 0.76 11.23 -0.20
C ASN A 28 0.30 12.61 -0.70
N GLN A 29 -0.20 12.66 -1.94
CA GLN A 29 -0.57 13.94 -2.56
C GLN A 29 -1.98 14.43 -2.20
N GLY A 30 -2.76 13.66 -1.44
CA GLY A 30 -4.15 13.94 -1.13
C GLY A 30 -5.09 13.71 -2.32
N PRO A 31 -6.39 14.03 -2.18
CA PRO A 31 -7.36 13.89 -3.24
C PRO A 31 -7.24 15.01 -4.28
N GLY A 32 -7.94 14.82 -5.40
CA GLY A 32 -8.17 15.85 -6.42
C GLY A 32 -7.25 15.72 -7.62
N ASP A 33 -6.96 16.86 -8.25
CA ASP A 33 -6.13 16.96 -9.45
C ASP A 33 -4.65 16.87 -9.10
N VAL A 34 -4.12 15.64 -9.00
CA VAL A 34 -2.77 15.36 -8.48
C VAL A 34 -1.96 14.45 -9.39
N ALA A 35 -0.64 14.70 -9.44
CA ALA A 35 0.30 13.97 -10.29
C ALA A 35 0.33 12.46 -9.96
N TRP A 36 -0.03 12.06 -8.73
CA TRP A 36 -0.13 10.65 -8.32
C TRP A 36 -1.08 9.85 -9.21
N PHE A 37 -2.12 10.50 -9.72
CA PHE A 37 -3.08 9.86 -10.62
C PHE A 37 -2.73 10.05 -12.10
N GLY A 38 -1.55 10.60 -12.44
CA GLY A 38 -1.14 10.82 -13.83
C GLY A 38 -1.67 12.13 -14.40
N ARG A 39 -2.03 13.07 -13.52
CA ARG A 39 -2.50 14.40 -13.90
C ARG A 39 -1.31 15.31 -14.18
N GLU A 40 -1.29 15.90 -15.37
CA GLU A 40 -0.32 16.90 -15.80
C GLU A 40 -1.01 18.26 -15.91
N SER A 41 -1.29 18.88 -14.76
CA SER A 41 -1.93 20.19 -14.69
C SER A 41 -1.15 21.13 -13.77
N GLN A 42 -1.41 22.43 -13.89
CA GLN A 42 -0.83 23.42 -12.97
C GLN A 42 -1.21 23.09 -11.51
N ALA A 43 -2.46 22.67 -11.26
CA ALA A 43 -2.90 22.28 -9.92
C ALA A 43 -2.13 21.07 -9.36
N ALA A 44 -1.81 20.09 -10.23
CA ALA A 44 -0.98 18.94 -9.84
C ALA A 44 0.45 19.37 -9.50
N ILE A 45 1.05 20.27 -10.27
CA ILE A 45 2.37 20.84 -10.00
C ILE A 45 2.36 21.66 -8.70
N ASP A 46 1.37 22.53 -8.53
CA ASP A 46 1.18 23.34 -7.32
C ASP A 46 1.03 22.46 -6.08
N ARG A 47 0.36 21.30 -6.21
CA ARG A 47 0.29 20.31 -5.12
C ARG A 47 1.67 19.77 -4.77
N LEU A 48 2.51 19.41 -5.74
CA LEU A 48 3.87 18.93 -5.47
C LEU A 48 4.72 20.01 -4.78
N VAL A 49 4.62 21.27 -5.23
CA VAL A 49 5.29 22.43 -4.61
C VAL A 49 4.78 22.65 -3.19
N PHE A 50 3.46 22.60 -2.97
CA PHE A 50 2.86 22.72 -1.64
C PHE A 50 3.36 21.63 -0.67
N LEU A 51 3.46 20.38 -1.12
CA LEU A 51 3.98 19.31 -0.28
C LEU A 51 5.44 19.57 0.14
N ARG A 52 6.25 20.07 -0.80
CA ARG A 52 7.66 20.39 -0.57
C ARG A 52 7.84 21.60 0.34
N ASP A 53 7.18 22.71 0.06
CA ASP A 53 7.46 23.99 0.70
C ASP A 53 6.63 24.21 1.97
N VAL A 54 5.44 23.60 2.05
CA VAL A 54 4.52 23.80 3.18
C VAL A 54 4.47 22.58 4.09
N VAL A 55 4.15 21.41 3.54
CA VAL A 55 3.86 20.20 4.35
C VAL A 55 5.14 19.62 4.96
N GLN A 56 6.19 19.42 4.16
CA GLN A 56 7.42 18.78 4.62
C GLN A 56 8.13 19.53 5.77
N PRO A 57 8.34 20.86 5.73
CA PRO A 57 9.03 21.57 6.80
C PRO A 57 8.25 21.55 8.11
N ARG A 58 6.91 21.53 8.04
CA ARG A 58 6.03 21.46 9.22
C ARG A 58 6.00 20.07 9.82
N PHE A 59 5.90 19.03 9.00
CA PHE A 59 6.02 17.66 9.49
C PHE A 59 7.39 17.39 10.09
N SER A 60 8.46 17.93 9.53
CA SER A 60 9.80 17.81 10.11
C SER A 60 9.84 18.40 11.52
N ARG A 61 9.33 19.63 11.71
CA ARG A 61 9.20 20.23 13.04
C ARG A 61 8.34 19.42 14.00
N ILE A 62 7.23 18.84 13.52
CA ILE A 62 6.38 17.97 14.33
C ILE A 62 7.16 16.73 14.78
N ILE A 63 7.83 16.05 13.86
CA ILE A 63 8.61 14.83 14.16
C ILE A 63 9.78 15.14 15.10
N ASP A 64 10.47 16.27 14.93
CA ASP A 64 11.54 16.70 15.84
C ASP A 64 11.04 16.91 17.28
N GLN A 65 9.77 17.31 17.44
CA GLN A 65 9.15 17.52 18.75
C GLN A 65 8.61 16.23 19.38
N VAL A 66 7.94 15.38 18.59
CA VAL A 66 7.24 14.18 19.11
C VAL A 66 8.10 12.92 19.10
N GLY A 67 9.18 12.93 18.33
CA GLY A 67 10.05 11.77 18.11
C GLY A 67 9.48 10.76 17.09
N PRO A 68 10.09 9.58 17.00
CA PRO A 68 9.68 8.51 16.08
C PRO A 68 8.25 8.04 16.34
N ILE A 69 7.56 7.68 15.25
CA ILE A 69 6.19 7.16 15.29
C ILE A 69 6.21 5.66 15.00
N ASP A 70 5.58 4.87 15.86
CA ASP A 70 5.37 3.44 15.62
C ASP A 70 4.27 3.22 14.58
N ILE A 71 4.70 3.04 13.33
CA ILE A 71 3.83 2.85 12.15
C ILE A 71 2.96 1.60 12.30
N MET A 72 3.54 0.48 12.75
CA MET A 72 2.85 -0.81 12.77
C MET A 72 1.86 -0.90 13.94
N SER A 73 2.17 -0.26 15.08
CA SER A 73 1.21 -0.13 16.18
C SER A 73 -0.02 0.70 15.78
N LEU A 74 0.17 1.81 15.07
CA LEU A 74 -0.95 2.60 14.54
C LEU A 74 -1.78 1.80 13.54
N ALA A 75 -1.14 1.12 12.60
CA ALA A 75 -1.82 0.26 11.63
C ALA A 75 -2.63 -0.84 12.33
N GLY A 76 -2.10 -1.48 13.37
CA GLY A 76 -2.81 -2.52 14.13
C GLY A 76 -4.05 -2.02 14.87
N GLN A 77 -4.05 -0.79 15.36
CA GLN A 77 -5.25 -0.14 15.90
C GLN A 77 -6.24 0.18 14.78
N GLY A 78 -5.75 0.71 13.66
CA GLY A 78 -6.56 1.01 12.47
C GLY A 78 -7.31 -0.21 11.93
N VAL A 79 -6.64 -1.36 11.86
CA VAL A 79 -7.25 -2.63 11.42
C VAL A 79 -8.43 -3.03 12.31
N GLN A 80 -8.32 -2.84 13.62
CA GLN A 80 -9.43 -3.10 14.55
C GLN A 80 -10.55 -2.04 14.48
N MET A 81 -10.29 -0.91 13.82
CA MET A 81 -11.26 0.15 13.52
C MET A 81 -11.74 0.11 12.05
N GLY A 82 -11.51 -1.03 11.39
CA GLY A 82 -12.00 -1.38 10.07
C GLY A 82 -11.18 -0.86 8.90
N ASP A 83 -9.94 -0.38 9.11
CA ASP A 83 -9.02 -0.12 8.00
C ASP A 83 -8.42 -1.43 7.48
N ASP A 84 -8.17 -1.51 6.18
CA ASP A 84 -7.22 -2.47 5.62
C ASP A 84 -5.83 -1.85 5.43
N VAL A 85 -5.71 -0.52 5.62
CA VAL A 85 -4.47 0.25 5.52
C VAL A 85 -3.91 0.35 4.09
N HIS A 86 -4.63 -0.16 3.09
CA HIS A 86 -4.30 0.03 1.68
C HIS A 86 -5.36 0.91 0.97
N LEU A 87 -6.61 0.45 0.92
CA LEU A 87 -7.71 1.18 0.30
C LEU A 87 -8.41 2.13 1.28
N ARG A 88 -8.53 1.70 2.54
CA ARG A 88 -9.10 2.49 3.64
C ARG A 88 -8.03 2.73 4.69
N THR A 89 -7.75 4.00 4.98
CA THR A 89 -6.75 4.42 5.99
C THR A 89 -7.27 5.49 6.95
N GLN A 90 -8.57 5.78 6.92
CA GLN A 90 -9.18 6.90 7.64
C GLN A 90 -9.05 6.74 9.15
N ALA A 91 -9.25 5.54 9.69
CA ALA A 91 -9.12 5.32 11.12
C ALA A 91 -7.66 5.57 11.57
N THR A 92 -6.71 5.00 10.84
CA THR A 92 -5.27 5.12 11.14
C THR A 92 -4.77 6.55 10.96
N THR A 93 -5.23 7.24 9.91
CA THR A 93 -4.94 8.66 9.68
C THR A 93 -5.48 9.52 10.83
N ASN A 94 -6.69 9.24 11.32
CA ASN A 94 -7.26 9.96 12.46
C ASN A 94 -6.51 9.67 13.76
N LEU A 95 -6.06 8.43 14.00
CA LEU A 95 -5.21 8.09 15.15
C LEU A 95 -3.88 8.84 15.08
N LEU A 96 -3.25 8.90 13.91
CA LEU A 96 -2.04 9.68 13.68
C LEU A 96 -2.28 11.17 14.00
N ILE A 97 -3.30 11.78 13.39
CA ILE A 97 -3.61 13.21 13.60
C ILE A 97 -3.91 13.48 15.08
N ARG A 98 -4.67 12.62 15.74
CA ARG A 98 -4.96 12.73 17.18
C ARG A 98 -3.68 12.71 18.01
N ASN A 99 -2.77 11.78 17.72
CA ASN A 99 -1.50 11.68 18.45
C ASN A 99 -0.58 12.88 18.19
N LEU A 100 -0.64 13.47 16.99
CA LEU A 100 0.13 14.65 16.61
C LEU A 100 -0.56 15.97 16.97
N LEU A 101 -1.79 15.95 17.47
CA LEU A 101 -2.61 17.14 17.69
C LEU A 101 -1.91 18.23 18.52
N PRO A 102 -1.22 17.92 19.64
CA PRO A 102 -0.51 18.95 20.41
C PRO A 102 0.60 19.64 19.60
N ALA A 103 1.38 18.88 18.83
CA ALA A 103 2.45 19.42 17.99
C ALA A 103 1.90 20.22 16.80
N ILE A 104 0.81 19.74 16.17
CA ILE A 104 0.09 20.48 15.12
C ILE A 104 -0.42 21.82 15.66
N ALA A 105 -1.04 21.84 16.84
CA ALA A 105 -1.50 23.06 17.49
C ALA A 105 -0.33 23.99 17.87
N GLY A 106 0.80 23.41 18.28
CA GLY A 106 2.03 24.12 18.62
C GLY A 106 2.71 24.82 17.44
N LEU A 107 2.37 24.50 16.19
CA LEU A 107 2.87 25.22 15.01
C LEU A 107 2.35 26.66 14.92
N GLY A 108 1.25 26.98 15.61
CA GLY A 108 0.60 28.29 15.57
C GLY A 108 -0.42 28.42 14.44
N ASN A 109 -0.84 29.67 14.17
CA ASN A 109 -1.94 30.00 13.27
C ASN A 109 -1.49 30.72 11.98
N ASP A 110 -0.24 30.53 11.56
CA ASP A 110 0.23 31.09 10.30
C ASP A 110 -0.51 30.47 9.09
N PRO A 111 -0.61 31.19 7.96
CA PRO A 111 -1.40 30.74 6.81
C PRO A 111 -1.04 29.34 6.30
N GLU A 112 0.24 28.97 6.28
CA GLU A 112 0.66 27.68 5.74
C GLU A 112 0.53 26.54 6.77
N SER A 113 0.58 26.81 8.08
CA SER A 113 0.20 25.82 9.11
C SER A 113 -1.30 25.51 9.08
N LEU A 114 -2.13 26.52 8.82
CA LEU A 114 -3.55 26.33 8.55
C LEU A 114 -3.77 25.56 7.24
N ALA A 115 -2.98 25.83 6.20
CA ALA A 115 -3.07 25.11 4.92
C ALA A 115 -2.69 23.62 5.06
N MET A 116 -1.61 23.30 5.79
CA MET A 116 -1.26 21.91 6.10
C MET A 116 -2.38 21.21 6.88
N SER A 117 -2.97 21.89 7.87
CA SER A 117 -4.07 21.33 8.66
C SER A 117 -5.30 21.01 7.80
N ARG A 118 -5.66 21.91 6.86
CA ARG A 118 -6.72 21.66 5.86
C ARG A 118 -6.40 20.49 4.93
N PHE A 119 -5.15 20.38 4.50
CA PHE A 119 -4.69 19.27 3.69
C PHE A 119 -4.84 17.92 4.44
N LEU A 120 -4.44 17.85 5.71
CA LEU A 120 -4.62 16.64 6.53
C LEU A 120 -6.08 16.26 6.70
N ALA A 121 -6.96 17.23 6.96
CA ALA A 121 -8.39 17.01 7.15
C ALA A 121 -9.10 16.41 5.91
N THR A 122 -8.53 16.60 4.71
CA THR A 122 -9.11 16.13 3.44
C THR A 122 -8.39 14.90 2.86
N SER A 123 -7.27 14.48 3.45
CA SER A 123 -6.42 13.42 2.90
C SER A 123 -6.76 12.05 3.49
N HIS A 124 -7.77 11.38 2.92
CA HIS A 124 -8.24 10.06 3.41
C HIS A 124 -7.24 8.90 3.22
N LEU A 125 -6.24 9.08 2.35
CA LEU A 125 -5.16 8.11 2.10
C LEU A 125 -3.80 8.59 2.63
N PHE A 126 -3.77 9.55 3.56
CA PHE A 126 -2.51 10.12 4.03
C PHE A 126 -1.58 9.06 4.64
N PHE A 127 -2.13 8.18 5.49
CA PHE A 127 -1.35 7.13 6.14
C PHE A 127 -0.86 6.02 5.19
N LEU A 128 -1.46 5.88 4.00
CA LEU A 128 -1.08 4.86 3.01
C LEU A 128 0.43 4.83 2.74
N THR A 129 1.00 6.00 2.45
CA THR A 129 2.42 6.10 2.12
C THR A 129 3.34 5.87 3.32
N ILE A 130 2.90 6.24 4.53
CA ILE A 130 3.63 5.96 5.77
C ILE A 130 3.66 4.44 6.00
N ALA A 131 2.51 3.77 5.83
CA ALA A 131 2.42 2.32 5.91
C ALA A 131 3.27 1.62 4.85
N MET A 132 3.32 2.13 3.62
CA MET A 132 4.18 1.60 2.54
C MET A 132 5.67 1.68 2.90
N ALA A 133 6.14 2.81 3.46
CA ALA A 133 7.53 2.95 3.90
C ALA A 133 7.85 1.90 4.99
N GLY A 134 6.97 1.78 5.99
CA GLY A 134 7.10 0.77 7.05
C GLY A 134 7.09 -0.65 6.49
N ALA A 135 6.15 -0.98 5.62
CA ALA A 135 6.04 -2.29 4.99
C ALA A 135 7.29 -2.64 4.18
N LYS A 136 7.82 -1.69 3.38
CA LYS A 136 9.06 -1.92 2.64
C LYS A 136 10.26 -2.15 3.58
N SER A 137 10.33 -1.46 4.73
CA SER A 137 11.39 -1.74 5.71
C SER A 137 11.32 -3.18 6.26
N LEU A 138 10.11 -3.71 6.45
CA LEU A 138 9.88 -5.10 6.89
C LEU A 138 10.23 -6.10 5.78
N THR A 139 9.80 -5.85 4.54
CA THR A 139 10.10 -6.78 3.45
C THR A 139 11.57 -6.77 3.08
N LEU A 140 12.28 -5.64 3.19
CA LEU A 140 13.73 -5.58 3.07
C LEU A 140 14.45 -6.42 4.14
N ALA A 141 13.88 -6.56 5.34
CA ALA A 141 14.42 -7.46 6.35
C ALA A 141 14.24 -8.93 5.93
N ALA A 142 13.07 -9.27 5.37
CA ALA A 142 12.80 -10.59 4.83
C ALA A 142 13.65 -10.91 3.59
N GLU A 143 14.02 -9.92 2.77
CA GLU A 143 14.92 -10.08 1.61
C GLU A 143 16.29 -10.63 2.02
N LYS A 144 16.74 -10.43 3.27
CA LYS A 144 18.02 -10.95 3.78
C LYS A 144 18.05 -12.46 3.98
N VAL A 145 16.89 -13.14 3.96
CA VAL A 145 16.80 -14.59 4.15
C VAL A 145 17.11 -15.32 2.85
N THR A 146 18.22 -16.03 2.79
CA THR A 146 18.65 -16.82 1.62
C THR A 146 17.87 -18.14 1.51
N GLY A 147 17.62 -18.59 0.28
CA GLY A 147 16.91 -19.85 0.01
C GLY A 147 15.41 -19.84 0.39
N GLY A 148 14.86 -18.65 0.65
CA GLY A 148 13.46 -18.48 1.05
C GLY A 148 12.50 -18.46 -0.15
N THR A 149 11.28 -18.93 0.08
CA THR A 149 10.18 -18.95 -0.92
C THR A 149 9.19 -17.81 -0.71
N VAL A 150 9.48 -16.92 0.25
CA VAL A 150 8.62 -15.78 0.58
C VAL A 150 8.77 -14.70 -0.48
N VAL A 151 7.63 -14.22 -0.98
CA VAL A 151 7.55 -13.05 -1.85
C VAL A 151 7.81 -11.81 -1.02
N THR A 152 8.81 -11.03 -1.41
CA THR A 152 9.27 -9.84 -0.68
C THR A 152 8.98 -8.53 -1.41
N THR A 153 8.73 -8.60 -2.72
CA THR A 153 8.30 -7.45 -3.51
C THR A 153 7.25 -7.88 -4.54
N MET A 154 6.16 -7.12 -4.60
CA MET A 154 5.21 -7.08 -5.72
C MET A 154 5.10 -5.63 -6.16
N ALA A 155 5.35 -5.35 -7.42
CA ALA A 155 5.31 -4.00 -7.99
C ALA A 155 4.73 -4.04 -9.40
N ARG A 156 4.14 -2.93 -9.83
CA ARG A 156 3.44 -2.85 -11.11
C ARG A 156 3.53 -1.44 -11.65
N ASN A 157 3.71 -1.28 -12.96
CA ASN A 157 3.99 0.02 -13.58
C ASN A 157 2.96 0.44 -14.66
N GLY A 158 1.83 -0.24 -14.73
CA GLY A 158 0.79 -0.01 -15.76
C GLY A 158 1.05 -0.74 -17.07
N THR A 159 2.18 -1.43 -17.21
CA THR A 159 2.49 -2.31 -18.36
C THR A 159 2.92 -3.68 -17.88
N THR A 160 3.84 -3.75 -16.91
CA THR A 160 4.36 -4.98 -16.35
C THR A 160 4.10 -5.10 -14.84
N PHE A 161 3.99 -6.34 -14.39
CA PHE A 161 4.02 -6.76 -12.99
C PHE A 161 5.35 -7.45 -12.70
N GLY A 162 5.93 -7.17 -11.55
CA GLY A 162 7.20 -7.74 -11.13
C GLY A 162 7.14 -8.34 -9.73
N VAL A 163 7.79 -9.49 -9.57
CA VAL A 163 7.96 -10.16 -8.28
C VAL A 163 9.44 -10.33 -7.93
N LYS A 164 9.76 -10.22 -6.63
CA LYS A 164 11.00 -10.71 -6.02
C LYS A 164 10.68 -11.66 -4.87
N ILE A 165 11.55 -12.62 -4.62
CA ILE A 165 11.51 -13.52 -3.47
C ILE A 165 12.70 -13.27 -2.53
N ALA A 166 12.61 -13.76 -1.30
CA ALA A 166 13.65 -13.63 -0.29
C ALA A 166 15.00 -14.20 -0.77
N GLY A 167 16.09 -13.48 -0.49
CA GLY A 167 17.44 -13.91 -0.83
C GLY A 167 17.83 -13.71 -2.30
N SER A 168 16.99 -13.06 -3.11
CA SER A 168 17.25 -12.81 -4.54
C SER A 168 16.95 -11.37 -4.94
N ASP A 169 17.86 -10.79 -5.73
CA ASP A 169 17.66 -9.48 -6.38
C ASP A 169 17.02 -9.58 -7.77
N THR A 170 16.76 -10.80 -8.25
CA THR A 170 16.16 -11.04 -9.55
C THR A 170 14.69 -10.63 -9.58
N TRP A 171 14.34 -9.83 -10.59
CA TRP A 171 12.95 -9.53 -10.92
C TRP A 171 12.39 -10.56 -11.88
N HIS A 172 11.23 -11.12 -11.52
CA HIS A 172 10.45 -11.96 -12.42
C HIS A 172 9.30 -11.14 -12.97
N ILE A 173 9.41 -10.77 -14.24
CA ILE A 173 8.54 -9.80 -14.91
C ILE A 173 7.53 -10.52 -15.81
N CYS A 174 6.28 -10.11 -15.73
CA CYS A 174 5.22 -10.48 -16.65
C CYS A 174 4.32 -9.28 -16.94
N ASP A 175 3.27 -9.50 -17.73
CA ASP A 175 2.25 -8.51 -18.03
C ASP A 175 1.51 -8.04 -16.77
N ALA A 176 1.31 -6.73 -16.61
CA ALA A 176 0.44 -6.20 -15.56
C ALA A 176 -1.00 -6.66 -15.81
N PRO A 177 -1.74 -7.10 -14.78
CA PRO A 177 -3.12 -7.53 -14.96
C PRO A 177 -4.04 -6.31 -15.21
N PRO A 178 -5.21 -6.51 -15.84
CA PRO A 178 -6.29 -5.53 -15.76
C PRO A 178 -6.78 -5.43 -14.30
N VAL A 179 -7.38 -4.29 -13.97
CA VAL A 179 -8.08 -4.14 -12.68
C VAL A 179 -9.51 -4.63 -12.84
N GLY A 180 -9.82 -5.78 -12.23
CA GLY A 180 -11.14 -6.40 -12.25
C GLY A 180 -12.04 -5.92 -11.12
N ASN A 181 -13.29 -6.38 -11.10
CA ASN A 181 -14.29 -6.07 -10.07
C ASN A 181 -14.37 -4.57 -9.76
N ALA A 182 -14.19 -3.74 -10.79
CA ALA A 182 -14.02 -2.31 -10.65
C ALA A 182 -15.38 -1.60 -10.53
N LEU A 183 -15.44 -0.63 -9.64
CA LEU A 183 -16.49 0.37 -9.58
C LEU A 183 -15.96 1.65 -10.25
N TYR A 184 -16.54 1.96 -11.42
CA TYR A 184 -16.19 3.13 -12.22
C TYR A 184 -16.99 4.36 -11.81
N TYR A 185 -16.37 5.53 -11.93
CA TYR A 185 -17.07 6.80 -11.85
C TYR A 185 -18.03 6.94 -13.04
N SER A 186 -19.07 7.77 -12.87
CA SER A 186 -20.07 7.99 -13.92
C SER A 186 -19.41 8.44 -15.23
N GLY A 187 -19.76 7.78 -16.33
CA GLY A 187 -19.23 8.07 -17.67
C GLY A 187 -17.99 7.26 -18.07
N TYR A 188 -17.43 6.43 -17.19
CA TYR A 188 -16.30 5.55 -17.50
C TYR A 188 -16.67 4.07 -17.47
N THR A 189 -15.90 3.27 -18.21
CA THR A 189 -16.06 1.83 -18.35
C THR A 189 -14.72 1.11 -18.28
N GLU A 190 -14.75 -0.23 -18.32
CA GLU A 190 -13.55 -1.06 -18.40
C GLU A 190 -12.68 -0.76 -19.62
N ALA A 191 -13.27 -0.31 -20.74
CA ALA A 191 -12.50 0.06 -21.94
C ALA A 191 -11.59 1.28 -21.72
N ASP A 192 -11.88 2.11 -20.72
CA ASP A 192 -11.10 3.30 -20.39
C ASP A 192 -9.97 3.01 -19.40
N ALA A 193 -9.96 1.82 -18.79
CA ALA A 193 -9.08 1.46 -17.69
C ALA A 193 -7.65 1.14 -18.13
N ALA A 194 -6.69 1.74 -17.44
CA ALA A 194 -5.31 1.30 -17.47
C ALA A 194 -5.14 -0.06 -16.78
N ARG A 195 -4.08 -0.79 -17.13
CA ARG A 195 -3.60 -1.92 -16.34
C ARG A 195 -3.06 -1.46 -14.99
N ASP A 196 -2.93 -2.40 -14.08
CA ASP A 196 -2.56 -2.15 -12.69
C ASP A 196 -1.23 -1.37 -12.54
N VAL A 197 -1.18 -0.28 -11.75
CA VAL A 197 -0.01 0.61 -11.59
C VAL A 197 0.33 1.21 -10.18
N GLY A 198 1.55 1.00 -9.66
CA GLY A 198 2.05 1.42 -8.34
C GLY A 198 2.70 0.32 -7.48
N ASP A 199 3.32 0.73 -6.37
CA ASP A 199 4.07 -0.18 -5.48
C ASP A 199 3.32 -0.55 -4.19
N SER A 200 2.05 -0.13 -4.08
CA SER A 200 1.25 -0.31 -2.86
C SER A 200 0.94 -1.77 -2.53
N ALA A 201 1.14 -2.68 -3.49
CA ALA A 201 1.04 -4.13 -3.30
C ALA A 201 2.04 -4.68 -2.24
N VAL A 202 3.06 -3.90 -1.85
CA VAL A 202 3.94 -4.22 -0.72
C VAL A 202 3.17 -4.43 0.59
N LEU A 203 2.02 -3.77 0.77
CA LEU A 203 1.19 -3.88 1.97
C LEU A 203 0.59 -5.29 2.13
N GLU A 204 0.29 -5.95 1.01
CA GLU A 204 -0.27 -7.29 0.98
C GLU A 204 0.71 -8.33 1.53
N LEU A 205 2.01 -8.07 1.39
CA LEU A 205 3.08 -8.97 1.83
C LEU A 205 3.28 -8.95 3.34
N VAL A 206 2.86 -7.88 4.01
CA VAL A 206 3.03 -7.70 5.46
C VAL A 206 1.74 -7.94 6.25
N GLY A 207 0.69 -8.45 5.61
CA GLY A 207 -0.58 -8.77 6.25
C GLY A 207 -1.53 -7.58 6.41
N LEU A 208 -1.36 -6.54 5.58
CA LEU A 208 -2.33 -5.46 5.41
C LEU A 208 -3.07 -5.63 4.07
N GLY A 209 -3.90 -4.66 3.69
CA GLY A 209 -4.67 -4.69 2.43
C GLY A 209 -5.67 -5.85 2.34
N GLY A 210 -5.64 -6.59 1.24
CA GLY A 210 -6.42 -7.81 1.01
C GLY A 210 -6.28 -8.86 2.12
N ALA A 211 -5.13 -8.94 2.79
CA ALA A 211 -4.97 -9.81 3.95
C ALA A 211 -5.88 -9.38 5.13
N ALA A 212 -6.15 -8.09 5.27
CA ALA A 212 -7.03 -7.51 6.29
C ALA A 212 -8.48 -7.29 5.81
N ALA A 213 -8.83 -7.73 4.60
CA ALA A 213 -10.14 -7.45 3.98
C ALA A 213 -11.34 -7.82 4.87
N ALA A 214 -11.30 -8.94 5.59
CA ALA A 214 -12.36 -9.37 6.49
C ALA A 214 -12.74 -8.34 7.57
N GLY A 215 -11.84 -7.40 7.89
CA GLY A 215 -12.07 -6.32 8.85
C GLY A 215 -12.56 -5.03 8.20
N SER A 216 -12.53 -4.89 6.87
CA SER A 216 -12.76 -3.62 6.16
C SER A 216 -14.05 -3.64 5.32
N PRO A 217 -15.15 -3.05 5.82
CA PRO A 217 -16.39 -2.92 5.04
C PRO A 217 -16.23 -2.15 3.74
N ALA A 218 -15.29 -1.20 3.67
CA ALA A 218 -15.03 -0.45 2.45
C ALA A 218 -14.44 -1.35 1.35
N VAL A 219 -13.57 -2.31 1.73
CA VAL A 219 -12.98 -3.27 0.80
C VAL A 219 -13.98 -4.32 0.34
N ALA A 220 -14.94 -4.71 1.21
CA ALA A 220 -15.98 -5.68 0.87
C ALA A 220 -16.77 -5.32 -0.41
N GLY A 221 -17.01 -4.02 -0.63
CA GLY A 221 -17.66 -3.50 -1.83
C GLY A 221 -16.97 -3.90 -3.15
N PHE A 222 -15.65 -4.12 -3.13
CA PHE A 222 -14.85 -4.49 -4.30
C PHE A 222 -14.60 -6.00 -4.40
N LEU A 223 -14.93 -6.77 -3.36
CA LEU A 223 -14.68 -8.20 -3.28
C LEU A 223 -15.91 -9.07 -3.53
N GLY A 224 -17.01 -8.51 -4.05
CA GLY A 224 -18.28 -9.23 -4.25
C GLY A 224 -19.45 -8.58 -3.54
N GLY A 225 -19.18 -7.57 -2.70
CA GLY A 225 -20.19 -6.69 -2.10
C GLY A 225 -20.61 -7.07 -0.69
N SER A 226 -20.16 -8.21 -0.15
CA SER A 226 -20.51 -8.65 1.22
C SER A 226 -19.30 -8.84 2.13
N MET A 227 -19.52 -8.77 3.44
CA MET A 227 -18.49 -9.09 4.43
C MET A 227 -18.07 -10.56 4.39
N ASP A 228 -18.96 -11.46 3.97
CA ASP A 228 -18.63 -12.87 3.76
C ASP A 228 -17.63 -13.05 2.63
N ASP A 229 -17.75 -12.26 1.57
CA ASP A 229 -16.78 -12.22 0.48
C ASP A 229 -15.42 -11.71 0.95
N ALA A 230 -15.41 -10.64 1.74
CA ALA A 230 -14.19 -10.10 2.32
C ALA A 230 -13.51 -11.12 3.24
N ALA A 231 -14.29 -11.82 4.09
CA ALA A 231 -13.79 -12.89 4.93
C ALA A 231 -13.26 -14.09 4.12
N ARG A 232 -13.91 -14.42 2.99
CA ARG A 232 -13.43 -15.45 2.06
C ARG A 232 -12.10 -15.04 1.42
N ALA A 233 -11.94 -13.79 0.99
CA ALA A 233 -10.67 -13.30 0.43
C ALA A 233 -9.53 -13.40 1.46
N THR A 234 -9.75 -13.02 2.72
CA THR A 234 -8.75 -13.20 3.79
C THR A 234 -8.43 -14.69 4.02
N ARG A 235 -9.42 -15.59 4.00
CA ARG A 235 -9.18 -17.04 4.10
C ARG A 235 -8.40 -17.59 2.90
N GLU A 236 -8.66 -17.12 1.69
CA GLU A 236 -7.88 -17.46 0.50
C GLU A 236 -6.42 -17.02 0.64
N MET A 237 -6.18 -15.77 1.05
CA MET A 237 -4.84 -15.25 1.29
C MET A 237 -4.09 -16.08 2.35
N ARG A 238 -4.79 -16.55 3.40
CA ARG A 238 -4.22 -17.45 4.42
C ARG A 238 -3.71 -18.77 3.83
N ARG A 239 -4.33 -19.31 2.77
CA ARG A 239 -3.87 -20.55 2.13
C ARG A 239 -2.51 -20.40 1.45
N ILE A 240 -2.13 -19.19 1.06
CA ILE A 240 -0.85 -18.91 0.40
C ILE A 240 0.18 -18.21 1.29
N CYS A 241 -0.17 -17.94 2.55
CA CYS A 241 0.73 -17.32 3.51
C CYS A 241 1.36 -18.37 4.45
N LEU A 242 2.54 -18.07 4.99
CA LEU A 242 3.26 -18.95 5.90
C LEU A 242 2.74 -18.88 7.35
N ALA A 243 2.25 -17.73 7.77
CA ALA A 243 1.84 -17.50 9.15
C ALA A 243 0.69 -16.50 9.27
N GLU A 244 0.27 -16.26 10.52
CA GLU A 244 -0.61 -15.16 10.90
C GLU A 244 0.14 -14.10 11.69
N SER A 245 -0.24 -12.85 11.50
CA SER A 245 0.31 -11.72 12.22
C SER A 245 -0.06 -11.77 13.70
N THR A 246 0.95 -11.55 14.55
CA THR A 246 0.73 -11.30 15.98
C THR A 246 0.27 -9.87 16.26
N ARG A 247 0.48 -8.94 15.31
CA ARG A 247 0.21 -7.50 15.47
C ARG A 247 -1.17 -7.10 14.94
N PHE A 248 -1.57 -7.66 13.82
CA PHE A 248 -2.80 -7.27 13.11
C PHE A 248 -3.88 -8.31 13.38
N LYS A 249 -4.81 -7.97 14.27
CA LYS A 249 -5.91 -8.85 14.67
C LYS A 249 -7.22 -8.40 14.06
N LEU A 250 -8.02 -9.35 13.60
CA LEU A 250 -9.32 -9.12 12.97
C LEU A 250 -10.46 -9.46 13.94
N PRO A 251 -11.13 -8.48 14.57
CA PRO A 251 -12.25 -8.75 15.47
C PRO A 251 -13.39 -9.53 14.80
N THR A 252 -13.60 -9.32 13.50
CA THR A 252 -14.60 -10.02 12.67
C THR A 252 -14.26 -11.49 12.41
N MET A 253 -13.06 -11.94 12.79
CA MET A 253 -12.60 -13.32 12.66
C MET A 253 -12.04 -13.81 13.99
N ASP A 254 -12.77 -13.56 15.08
CA ASP A 254 -12.44 -13.99 16.45
C ASP A 254 -11.03 -13.58 16.90
N PHE A 255 -10.59 -12.38 16.51
CA PHE A 255 -9.26 -11.85 16.78
C PHE A 255 -8.11 -12.71 16.24
N SER A 256 -8.35 -13.52 15.19
CA SER A 256 -7.29 -14.18 14.44
C SER A 256 -6.36 -13.17 13.78
N GLY A 257 -5.10 -13.58 13.55
CA GLY A 257 -4.13 -12.71 12.90
C GLY A 257 -4.37 -12.62 11.39
N THR A 258 -4.05 -11.47 10.78
CA THR A 258 -4.03 -11.37 9.31
C THR A 258 -2.96 -12.29 8.72
N PRO A 259 -3.18 -12.91 7.56
CA PRO A 259 -2.20 -13.77 6.92
C PRO A 259 -0.97 -12.98 6.45
N VAL A 260 0.24 -13.52 6.65
CA VAL A 260 1.51 -12.85 6.34
C VAL A 260 2.55 -13.82 5.76
N GLY A 261 3.44 -13.30 4.92
CA GLY A 261 4.51 -14.08 4.29
C GLY A 261 3.98 -14.94 3.15
N VAL A 262 3.61 -14.30 2.05
CA VAL A 262 3.14 -14.98 0.82
C VAL A 262 4.23 -15.92 0.31
N ASP A 263 3.92 -17.21 0.14
CA ASP A 263 4.86 -18.24 -0.30
C ASP A 263 4.59 -18.65 -1.75
N VAL A 264 5.62 -18.56 -2.59
CA VAL A 264 5.52 -18.87 -4.02
C VAL A 264 5.12 -20.32 -4.29
N ARG A 265 5.56 -21.29 -3.47
CA ARG A 265 5.19 -22.70 -3.62
C ARG A 265 3.71 -22.90 -3.37
N LYS A 266 3.17 -22.26 -2.32
CA LYS A 266 1.74 -22.36 -1.97
C LYS A 266 0.85 -21.72 -3.04
N ILE A 267 1.29 -20.63 -3.68
CA ILE A 267 0.59 -20.05 -4.84
C ILE A 267 0.47 -21.10 -5.95
N ILE A 268 1.59 -21.73 -6.34
CA ILE A 268 1.60 -22.72 -7.42
C ILE A 268 0.79 -23.97 -7.05
N GLU A 269 0.96 -24.49 -5.84
CA GLU A 269 0.26 -25.70 -5.35
C GLU A 269 -1.26 -25.50 -5.28
N THR A 270 -1.71 -24.36 -4.77
CA THR A 270 -3.14 -24.13 -4.51
C THR A 270 -3.87 -23.46 -5.67
N GLY A 271 -3.14 -22.84 -6.60
CA GLY A 271 -3.68 -21.98 -7.66
C GLY A 271 -4.27 -20.66 -7.16
N VAL A 272 -4.19 -20.37 -5.85
CA VAL A 272 -4.67 -19.12 -5.26
C VAL A 272 -3.64 -18.02 -5.52
N ARG A 273 -4.11 -16.86 -5.99
CA ARG A 273 -3.26 -15.72 -6.38
C ARG A 273 -3.52 -14.53 -5.45
N PRO A 274 -2.49 -13.76 -5.07
CA PRO A 274 -2.68 -12.51 -4.33
C PRO A 274 -3.63 -11.56 -5.05
N LYS A 275 -4.54 -10.94 -4.29
CA LYS A 275 -5.47 -9.92 -4.77
C LYS A 275 -5.06 -8.59 -4.15
N VAL A 276 -4.97 -7.56 -4.98
CA VAL A 276 -4.53 -6.22 -4.59
C VAL A 276 -5.69 -5.26 -4.84
N THR A 277 -6.19 -4.60 -3.79
CA THR A 277 -7.14 -3.50 -3.95
C THR A 277 -6.41 -2.28 -4.48
N THR A 278 -6.96 -1.62 -5.49
CA THR A 278 -6.25 -0.54 -6.19
C THR A 278 -7.20 0.46 -6.82
N GLY A 279 -6.76 1.71 -6.95
CA GLY A 279 -7.40 2.69 -7.82
C GLY A 279 -7.23 2.31 -9.30
N VAL A 280 -8.24 2.60 -10.10
CA VAL A 280 -8.24 2.46 -11.56
C VAL A 280 -7.92 3.81 -12.17
N LEU A 281 -6.88 3.90 -12.99
CA LEU A 281 -6.55 5.10 -13.75
C LEU A 281 -7.07 4.98 -15.17
N HIS A 282 -7.32 6.11 -15.82
CA HIS A 282 -7.61 6.11 -17.25
C HIS A 282 -6.36 5.77 -18.05
N VAL A 283 -6.52 4.96 -19.10
CA VAL A 283 -5.41 4.45 -19.94
C VAL A 283 -4.58 5.54 -20.65
N SER A 284 -5.19 6.63 -21.12
CA SER A 284 -4.49 7.60 -21.97
C SER A 284 -4.98 9.06 -21.91
N SER A 285 -6.19 9.34 -21.43
CA SER A 285 -6.76 10.70 -21.51
C SER A 285 -6.18 11.69 -20.50
N GLY A 286 -5.37 11.22 -19.55
CA GLY A 286 -4.94 12.02 -18.41
C GLY A 286 -6.09 12.40 -17.45
N ALA A 287 -7.27 11.76 -17.54
CA ALA A 287 -8.39 11.99 -16.63
C ALA A 287 -8.05 11.69 -15.15
N GLY A 288 -7.02 10.90 -14.91
CA GLY A 288 -6.58 10.51 -13.58
C GLY A 288 -7.27 9.23 -13.12
N GLN A 289 -7.66 9.20 -11.85
CA GLN A 289 -8.42 8.09 -11.29
C GLN A 289 -9.85 8.11 -11.82
N ILE A 290 -10.31 6.98 -12.35
CA ILE A 290 -11.66 6.78 -12.89
C ILE A 290 -12.45 5.70 -12.14
N GLY A 291 -11.87 5.13 -11.08
CA GLY A 291 -12.53 4.13 -10.25
C GLY A 291 -11.60 3.47 -9.24
N ALA A 292 -12.06 2.37 -8.67
CA ALA A 292 -11.28 1.46 -7.84
C ALA A 292 -11.77 0.02 -8.04
N GLY A 293 -10.89 -0.96 -7.83
CA GLY A 293 -11.19 -2.37 -8.04
C GLY A 293 -10.12 -3.27 -7.45
N VAL A 294 -10.04 -4.49 -7.97
CA VAL A 294 -9.14 -5.54 -7.51
C VAL A 294 -8.33 -6.07 -8.68
N ALA A 295 -7.01 -5.94 -8.59
CA ALA A 295 -6.08 -6.62 -9.48
C ALA A 295 -5.72 -7.99 -8.90
N THR A 296 -5.79 -9.04 -9.72
CA THR A 296 -5.29 -10.37 -9.33
C THR A 296 -3.88 -10.54 -9.88
N ALA A 297 -2.91 -10.77 -9.00
CA ALA A 297 -1.52 -10.91 -9.40
C ALA A 297 -1.36 -12.07 -10.41
N PRO A 298 -0.68 -11.85 -11.56
CA PRO A 298 -0.49 -12.89 -12.58
C PRO A 298 0.36 -14.03 -12.03
N ILE A 299 0.05 -15.28 -12.43
CA ILE A 299 0.74 -16.46 -11.89
C ILE A 299 2.16 -16.62 -12.48
N GLU A 300 2.36 -16.08 -13.68
CA GLU A 300 3.55 -16.24 -14.51
C GLU A 300 4.81 -15.77 -13.79
N GLY A 301 4.76 -14.61 -13.12
CA GLY A 301 5.88 -14.09 -12.33
C GLY A 301 6.25 -14.99 -11.16
N PHE A 302 5.26 -15.59 -10.49
CA PHE A 302 5.49 -16.53 -9.38
C PHE A 302 6.05 -17.86 -9.87
N THR A 303 5.55 -18.39 -10.99
CA THR A 303 6.07 -19.61 -11.61
C THR A 303 7.54 -19.46 -12.00
N ALA A 304 7.89 -18.34 -12.63
CA ALA A 304 9.28 -18.06 -13.02
C ALA A 304 10.21 -17.92 -11.79
N ALA A 305 9.72 -17.32 -10.71
CA ALA A 305 10.47 -17.21 -9.46
C ALA A 305 10.74 -18.59 -8.84
N LEU A 306 9.74 -19.48 -8.82
CA LEU A 306 9.90 -20.83 -8.28
C LEU A 306 10.86 -21.69 -9.12
N ILE A 307 10.78 -21.61 -10.45
CA ILE A 307 11.72 -22.32 -11.35
C ILE A 307 13.16 -21.85 -11.09
N THR A 308 13.38 -20.53 -11.04
CA THR A 308 14.71 -19.96 -10.79
C THR A 308 15.28 -20.40 -9.44
N LEU A 309 14.43 -20.48 -8.40
CA LEU A 309 14.83 -20.98 -7.09
C LEU A 309 15.23 -22.47 -7.16
N ALA A 310 14.47 -23.30 -7.89
CA ALA A 310 14.78 -24.72 -8.06
C ALA A 310 16.10 -24.95 -8.81
N ASP A 311 16.36 -24.15 -9.86
CA ASP A 311 17.58 -24.22 -10.66
C ASP A 311 18.83 -23.75 -9.91
N SER A 312 18.65 -22.92 -8.87
CA SER A 312 19.75 -22.42 -8.02
C SER A 312 20.30 -23.49 -7.06
N GLY A 313 19.69 -24.68 -7.00
CA GLY A 313 20.07 -25.79 -6.12
C GLY A 313 19.60 -25.61 -4.67
N PRO A 314 19.63 -26.66 -3.84
CA PRO A 314 19.35 -26.53 -2.42
C PRO A 314 20.44 -25.67 -1.73
N ALA A 315 19.99 -24.73 -0.90
CA ALA A 315 20.85 -23.96 0.00
C ALA A 315 21.35 -24.82 1.17
#